data_AF-A0A0H2Z0G3-F1
#
_entry.id   AF-A0A0H2Z0G3-F1
#
_cell.length_a   1.000
_cell.length_b   1.000
_cell.length_c   1.000
_cell.angle_alpha   90.00
_cell.angle_beta   90.00
_cell.angle_gamma   90.00
#
_symmetry.space_group_name_H-M   'P 1'
#
loop_
_entity.id
_entity.type
_entity.pdbx_description
1 polymer ?
#
loop_
_entity_poly.entity_id
_entity_poly.type
_entity_poly.pdbx_seq_one_letter_code
_entity_poly.pdbx_strand_id
1 'polypeptide(L)'
;MLFSIRNFNQGVIMAGWFELSKSSDNQFRFVLKAGNGETILTSELYTSKASAEKGIASVRSNSPQEERYEKKTASNGKFYFNLKAANHQIIGSSQMYATAQSRETGIASVKVNGTSQTVKDNT
;
A
#
# COMPACT_ATOMS: atom_id res chain seq x y z
N MET A 1 24.29 1.64 -28.21
CA MET A 1 23.10 1.98 -27.39
C MET A 1 23.08 1.01 -26.21
N LEU A 2 23.90 1.27 -25.19
CA LEU A 2 24.06 0.38 -24.05
C LEU A 2 22.88 0.60 -23.09
N PHE A 3 22.02 -0.42 -22.97
CA PHE A 3 21.01 -0.46 -21.93
C PHE A 3 21.69 -0.50 -20.57
N SER A 4 21.48 0.55 -19.79
CA SER A 4 21.97 0.72 -18.43
C SER A 4 21.36 -0.36 -17.52
N ILE A 5 22.14 -1.43 -17.28
CA ILE A 5 21.87 -2.38 -16.20
C ILE A 5 22.22 -1.67 -14.90
N ARG A 6 21.25 -0.98 -14.28
CA ARG A 6 21.38 -0.56 -12.88
C ARG A 6 21.16 -1.79 -12.01
N ASN A 7 22.25 -2.53 -11.78
CA ASN A 7 22.38 -3.41 -10.62
C ASN A 7 22.30 -2.53 -9.36
N PHE A 8 21.11 -2.41 -8.79
CA PHE A 8 20.94 -1.89 -7.44
C PHE A 8 21.26 -3.00 -6.45
N ASN A 9 22.54 -3.04 -6.07
CA ASN A 9 22.96 -3.69 -4.84
C ASN A 9 22.46 -2.82 -3.66
N GLN A 10 21.20 -3.01 -3.24
CA GLN A 10 20.68 -2.45 -1.99
C GLN A 10 20.65 -3.57 -0.96
N GLY A 11 21.56 -3.49 0.01
CA GLY A 11 21.68 -4.47 1.08
C GLY A 11 20.34 -4.71 1.75
N VAL A 12 19.84 -5.95 1.63
CA VAL A 12 18.67 -6.54 2.31
C VAL A 12 17.68 -5.52 2.90
N ILE A 13 17.18 -4.60 2.08
CA ILE A 13 15.99 -3.85 2.43
C ILE A 13 14.89 -4.90 2.38
N MET A 14 14.42 -5.34 3.53
CA MET A 14 13.32 -6.29 3.61
C MET A 14 12.14 -5.64 2.88
N ALA A 15 11.96 -6.03 1.61
CA ALA A 15 10.89 -5.51 0.80
C ALA A 15 9.60 -5.91 1.49
N GLY A 16 8.73 -4.93 1.75
CA GLY A 16 7.41 -5.20 2.26
C GLY A 16 6.66 -6.18 1.38
N TRP A 17 5.56 -6.73 1.88
CA TRP A 17 4.75 -7.68 1.12
C TRP A 17 3.28 -7.35 1.27
N PHE A 18 2.51 -7.71 0.24
CA PHE A 18 1.07 -7.67 0.29
C PHE A 18 0.57 -8.97 0.93
N GLU A 19 -0.38 -8.90 1.85
CA GLU A 19 -1.14 -10.07 2.33
C GLU A 19 -2.57 -9.90 1.87
N LEU A 20 -3.02 -10.80 1.01
CA LEU A 20 -4.41 -10.91 0.60
C LEU A 20 -5.11 -11.86 1.56
N SER A 21 -6.27 -11.48 2.07
CA SER A 21 -7.04 -12.29 3.01
C SER A 21 -8.52 -12.22 2.69
N LYS A 22 -9.22 -13.32 2.95
CA LYS A 22 -10.67 -13.40 2.78
C LYS A 22 -11.35 -13.11 4.12
N SER A 23 -12.32 -12.21 4.10
CA SER A 23 -13.19 -11.92 5.23
C SER A 23 -14.28 -12.99 5.36
N SER A 24 -14.89 -13.09 6.54
CA SER A 24 -16.04 -13.98 6.81
C SER A 24 -17.20 -13.76 5.84
N ASP A 25 -17.36 -12.53 5.34
CA ASP A 25 -18.42 -12.12 4.42
C ASP A 25 -18.13 -12.44 2.94
N ASN A 26 -17.18 -13.35 2.67
CA ASN A 26 -16.67 -13.68 1.34
C ASN A 26 -16.04 -12.50 0.57
N GLN A 27 -15.75 -11.40 1.25
CA GLN A 27 -15.04 -10.26 0.69
C GLN A 27 -13.53 -10.43 0.80
N PHE A 28 -12.78 -9.81 -0.10
CA PHE A 28 -11.33 -9.88 -0.17
C PHE A 28 -10.74 -8.55 0.24
N ARG A 29 -9.72 -8.56 1.09
CA ARG A 29 -8.92 -7.36 1.39
C ARG A 29 -7.45 -7.69 1.27
N PHE A 30 -6.65 -6.71 0.91
CA PHE A 30 -5.21 -6.83 1.02
C PHE A 30 -4.64 -5.80 1.99
N VAL A 31 -3.55 -6.15 2.64
CA VAL A 31 -2.75 -5.23 3.46
C VAL A 31 -1.33 -5.20 2.94
N LEU A 32 -0.72 -4.02 2.90
CA LEU A 32 0.71 -3.87 2.64
C LEU A 32 1.41 -3.79 3.99
N LYS A 33 2.34 -4.70 4.22
CA LYS A 33 3.26 -4.67 5.36
C LYS A 33 4.61 -4.14 4.92
N ALA A 34 5.22 -3.32 5.76
CA ALA A 34 6.63 -2.95 5.62
C ALA A 34 7.53 -4.14 5.99
N GLY A 35 8.83 -4.03 5.68
CA GLY A 35 9.81 -5.08 5.97
C GLY A 35 9.90 -5.51 7.43
N ASN A 36 9.46 -4.66 8.35
CA ASN A 36 9.37 -4.92 9.79
C ASN A 36 8.07 -5.65 10.21
N GLY A 37 7.16 -5.94 9.26
CA GLY A 37 5.86 -6.56 9.52
C GLY A 37 4.74 -5.59 9.90
N GLU A 38 5.00 -4.29 9.95
CA GLU A 38 4.01 -3.26 10.29
C GLU A 38 3.06 -3.00 9.10
N THR A 39 1.75 -2.98 9.35
CA THR A 39 0.75 -2.68 8.33
C THR A 39 0.72 -1.18 8.04
N ILE A 40 1.15 -0.81 6.84
CA ILE A 40 1.25 0.59 6.42
C ILE A 40 0.10 1.03 5.49
N LEU A 41 -0.58 0.07 4.86
CA LEU A 41 -1.73 0.32 3.98
C LEU A 41 -2.70 -0.85 4.06
N THR A 42 -4.00 -0.56 4.11
CA THR A 42 -5.08 -1.55 4.09
C THR A 42 -6.04 -1.18 2.97
N SER A 43 -6.39 -2.14 2.12
CA SER A 43 -7.38 -1.93 1.07
C SER A 43 -8.80 -1.89 1.61
N GLU A 44 -9.73 -1.38 0.80
CA GLU A 44 -11.16 -1.61 1.04
C GLU A 44 -11.52 -3.09 0.83
N LEU A 45 -12.74 -3.46 1.25
CA LEU A 45 -13.30 -4.77 1.03
C LEU A 45 -13.76 -4.91 -0.43
N TYR A 46 -13.14 -5.82 -1.16
CA TYR A 46 -13.50 -6.16 -2.52
C TYR A 46 -14.47 -7.34 -2.55
N THR A 47 -15.39 -7.34 -3.51
CA THR A 47 -16.34 -8.45 -3.72
C THR A 47 -15.70 -9.67 -4.41
N SER A 48 -14.51 -9.53 -4.98
CA SER A 48 -13.86 -10.60 -5.74
C SER A 48 -12.34 -10.51 -5.64
N LYS A 49 -11.67 -11.67 -5.65
CA LYS A 49 -10.21 -11.79 -5.65
C LYS A 49 -9.57 -10.98 -6.78
N ALA A 50 -10.09 -11.09 -7.99
CA ALA A 50 -9.59 -10.37 -9.16
C ALA A 50 -9.61 -8.83 -8.98
N SER A 51 -10.60 -8.30 -8.25
CA SER A 51 -10.66 -6.86 -7.94
C SER A 51 -9.57 -6.46 -6.94
N ALA A 52 -9.31 -7.30 -5.94
CA ALA A 52 -8.22 -7.09 -5.00
C ALA A 52 -6.84 -7.16 -5.69
N GLU A 53 -6.63 -8.11 -6.60
CA GLU A 53 -5.41 -8.22 -7.41
C GLU A 53 -5.18 -6.99 -8.30
N LYS A 54 -6.25 -6.48 -8.94
CA LYS A 54 -6.21 -5.21 -9.68
C LYS A 54 -5.90 -4.02 -8.76
N GLY A 55 -6.42 -4.05 -7.53
CA GLY A 55 -6.09 -3.08 -6.49
C GLY A 55 -4.60 -3.09 -6.16
N ILE A 56 -4.00 -4.26 -5.91
CA ILE A 56 -2.56 -4.42 -5.67
C ILE A 56 -1.73 -3.91 -6.85
N ALA A 57 -2.08 -4.28 -8.08
CA ALA A 57 -1.40 -3.78 -9.27
C ALA A 57 -1.49 -2.24 -9.39
N SER A 58 -2.65 -1.68 -9.04
CA SER A 58 -2.84 -0.23 -9.00
C SER A 58 -1.98 0.41 -7.92
N VAL A 59 -1.90 -0.18 -6.72
CA VAL A 59 -1.05 0.34 -5.63
C VAL A 59 0.41 0.34 -6.08
N ARG A 60 0.88 -0.70 -6.77
CA ARG A 60 2.27 -0.75 -7.29
C ARG A 60 2.56 0.43 -8.21
N SER A 61 1.69 0.68 -9.18
CA SER A 61 1.90 1.76 -10.16
C SER A 61 1.71 3.16 -9.55
N ASN A 62 0.84 3.32 -8.55
CA ASN A 62 0.51 4.62 -7.95
C ASN A 62 1.31 4.91 -6.68
N SER A 63 1.92 3.91 -6.04
CA SER A 63 2.73 4.08 -4.83
C SER A 63 3.86 5.10 -4.96
N PRO A 64 4.63 5.20 -6.07
CA PRO A 64 5.63 6.26 -6.18
C PRO A 64 5.04 7.66 -6.38
N GLN A 65 3.75 7.76 -6.75
CA GLN A 65 3.09 9.02 -7.11
C GLN A 65 2.52 9.68 -5.85
N GLU A 66 3.25 10.63 -5.26
CA GLU A 66 2.81 11.34 -4.05
C GLU A 66 1.46 12.06 -4.23
N GLU A 67 1.21 12.60 -5.42
CA GLU A 67 -0.05 13.28 -5.78
C GLU A 67 -1.30 12.41 -5.59
N ARG A 68 -1.15 11.08 -5.57
CA ARG A 68 -2.25 10.12 -5.38
C ARG A 68 -2.60 9.89 -3.92
N TYR A 69 -1.76 10.38 -3.00
CA TYR A 69 -1.97 10.27 -1.55
C TYR A 69 -2.82 11.43 -1.06
N GLU A 70 -4.10 11.16 -0.82
CA GLU A 70 -5.00 12.11 -0.14
C GLU A 70 -4.72 12.08 1.35
N LYS A 71 -4.01 13.08 1.85
CA LYS A 71 -3.70 13.26 3.27
C LYS A 71 -4.94 13.82 3.98
N LYS A 72 -5.43 13.12 5.01
CA LYS A 72 -6.64 13.49 5.76
C LYS A 72 -6.36 13.55 7.26
N THR A 73 -7.22 14.30 7.95
CA THR A 73 -7.26 14.34 9.42
C THR A 73 -8.66 13.96 9.83
N ALA A 74 -8.78 12.92 10.66
CA ALA A 74 -10.03 12.47 11.21
C ALA A 74 -10.51 13.43 12.30
N SER A 75 -11.82 13.47 12.56
CA SER A 75 -12.43 14.37 13.55
C SER A 75 -11.92 14.15 14.98
N ASN A 76 -11.31 12.99 15.26
CA ASN A 76 -10.64 12.65 16.51
C ASN A 76 -9.19 13.18 16.59
N GLY A 77 -8.77 14.03 15.66
CA GLY A 77 -7.42 14.60 15.58
C GLY A 77 -6.34 13.64 15.06
N LYS A 78 -6.70 12.44 14.60
CA LYS A 78 -5.75 11.48 14.04
C LYS A 78 -5.48 11.75 12.56
N PHE A 79 -4.25 11.52 12.13
CA PHE A 79 -3.81 11.75 10.75
C PHE A 79 -3.82 10.44 9.99
N TYR A 80 -4.33 10.43 8.77
CA TYR A 80 -4.31 9.25 7.91
C TYR A 80 -4.17 9.68 6.45
N PHE A 81 -4.01 8.74 5.55
CA PHE A 81 -4.00 9.01 4.12
C PHE A 81 -4.71 7.93 3.33
N ASN A 82 -5.25 8.30 2.18
CA ASN A 82 -5.87 7.38 1.24
C ASN A 82 -5.08 7.43 -0.07
N LEU A 83 -4.73 6.26 -0.60
CA LEU A 83 -4.14 6.13 -1.92
C LEU A 83 -5.25 5.95 -2.95
N LYS A 84 -5.28 6.82 -3.96
CA LYS A 84 -6.23 6.74 -5.06
C LYS A 84 -5.59 6.18 -6.32
N ALA A 85 -6.35 5.36 -7.06
CA ALA A 85 -5.99 4.95 -8.40
C ALA A 85 -6.24 6.06 -9.43
N ALA A 86 -5.79 5.83 -10.67
CA ALA A 86 -6.02 6.73 -11.80
C ALA A 86 -7.52 7.00 -12.06
N ASN A 87 -8.38 6.04 -11.74
CA ASN A 87 -9.83 6.15 -11.87
C ASN A 87 -10.51 6.80 -10.64
N HIS A 88 -9.75 7.50 -9.79
CA HIS A 88 -10.21 8.15 -8.55
C HIS A 88 -10.75 7.21 -7.45
N GLN A 89 -10.69 5.89 -7.63
CA GLN A 89 -11.10 4.94 -6.59
C GLN A 89 -10.05 4.85 -5.49
N ILE A 90 -10.50 4.69 -4.25
CA ILE A 90 -9.62 4.42 -3.11
C ILE A 90 -9.15 2.96 -3.24
N ILE A 91 -7.85 2.78 -3.38
CA ILE A 91 -7.22 1.45 -3.48
C ILE A 91 -6.51 1.06 -2.20
N GLY A 92 -6.33 2.01 -1.28
CA GLY A 92 -5.77 1.74 0.04
C GLY A 92 -5.98 2.92 0.97
N SER A 93 -6.14 2.62 2.25
CA SER A 93 -6.20 3.58 3.35
C SER A 93 -5.15 3.20 4.38
N SER A 94 -4.44 4.20 4.90
CA SER A 94 -3.49 3.99 5.98
C SER A 94 -4.21 3.77 7.30
N GLN A 95 -3.47 3.30 8.30
CA GLN A 95 -3.92 3.38 9.68
C GLN A 95 -4.00 4.84 10.15
N MET A 96 -4.72 5.05 11.26
CA MET A 96 -4.80 6.35 11.94
C MET A 96 -3.53 6.58 12.76
N TYR A 97 -2.75 7.57 12.35
CA TYR A 97 -1.54 8.02 13.03
C TYR A 97 -1.84 9.09 14.08
N ALA A 98 -1.00 9.13 15.13
CA ALA A 98 -1.08 10.14 16.17
C ALA A 98 -0.55 11.52 15.73
N THR A 99 0.39 11.56 14.79
CA THR A 99 1.05 12.81 14.34
C THR A 99 1.12 12.89 12.82
N ALA A 100 1.23 14.12 12.29
CA ALA A 100 1.48 14.33 10.87
C ALA A 100 2.83 13.72 10.43
N GLN A 101 3.86 13.76 11.29
CA GLN A 101 5.16 13.16 11.02
C GLN A 101 5.05 11.65 10.78
N SER A 102 4.31 10.93 11.64
CA SER A 102 4.06 9.50 11.49
C SER A 102 3.31 9.17 10.20
N ARG A 103 2.38 10.04 9.77
CA ARG A 103 1.71 9.92 8.47
C ARG A 103 2.70 10.02 7.31
N GLU A 104 3.60 11.00 7.33
CA GLU A 104 4.62 11.16 6.28
C GLU A 104 5.59 9.96 6.24
N THR A 105 5.99 9.42 7.40
CA THR A 105 6.77 8.17 7.47
C THR A 105 6.00 6.99 6.89
N GLY A 106 4.69 6.92 7.14
CA GLY A 106 3.81 5.93 6.53
C GLY A 106 3.77 6.04 5.00
N ILE A 107 3.62 7.25 4.46
CA ILE A 107 3.65 7.50 3.01
C ILE A 107 4.99 7.10 2.40
N ALA A 108 6.10 7.49 3.03
CA ALA A 108 7.45 7.10 2.58
C ALA A 108 7.61 5.57 2.59
N SER A 109 7.09 4.90 3.62
CA SER A 109 7.08 3.44 3.70
C SER A 109 6.24 2.80 2.59
N VAL A 110 5.07 3.36 2.26
CA VAL A 110 4.25 2.84 1.15
C VAL A 110 4.93 3.07 -0.19
N LYS A 111 5.63 4.18 -0.41
CA LYS A 111 6.41 4.42 -1.63
C LYS A 111 7.51 3.36 -1.82
N VAL A 112 8.22 3.04 -0.75
CA VAL A 112 9.32 2.06 -0.78
C VAL A 112 8.78 0.64 -0.96
N ASN A 113 7.78 0.25 -0.17
CA ASN A 113 7.29 -1.13 -0.12
C ASN A 113 6.17 -1.42 -1.13
N GLY A 114 5.47 -0.39 -1.61
CA GLY A 114 4.32 -0.52 -2.51
C GLY A 114 4.66 -1.06 -3.88
N THR A 115 5.93 -0.95 -4.29
CA THR A 115 6.44 -1.55 -5.54
C THR A 115 6.72 -3.05 -5.44
N SER A 116 6.57 -3.64 -4.23
CA SER A 116 6.85 -5.06 -4.00
C SER A 116 5.92 -5.96 -4.81
N GLN A 117 6.52 -6.98 -5.42
CA GLN A 117 5.79 -8.01 -6.17
C GLN A 117 5.29 -9.16 -5.28
N THR A 118 5.77 -9.24 -4.04
CA THR A 118 5.42 -10.32 -3.12
C THR A 118 3.99 -10.16 -2.63
N VAL A 119 3.14 -11.13 -2.97
CA VAL A 119 1.77 -11.26 -2.45
C VAL A 119 1.65 -12.60 -1.75
N LYS A 120 1.30 -12.57 -0.46
CA LYS A 120 0.93 -13.74 0.32
C LYS A 120 -0.58 -13.88 0.26
N ASP A 121 -1.04 -14.95 -0.34
CA ASP A 121 -2.46 -15.27 -0.43
C ASP A 121 -2.90 -16.13 0.76
N ASN A 122 -3.72 -15.56 1.63
CA ASN A 122 -4.31 -16.21 2.80
C ASN A 122 -5.85 -16.32 2.64
N THR A 123 -6.36 -16.41 1.41
CA THR A 123 -7.80 -16.49 1.10
C THR A 123 -8.38 -17.90 1.14
#